data_AF-A0A9W6WLJ1-F1
#
_entry.id   AF-A0A9W6WLJ1-F1
#
_cell.length_a   1.000
_cell.length_b   1.000
_cell.length_c   1.000
_cell.angle_alpha   90.00
_cell.angle_beta   90.00
_cell.angle_gamma   90.00
#
_symmetry.space_group_name_H-M   'P 1'
#
loop_
_entity.id
_entity.type
_entity.pdbx_description
1 polymer ?
#
loop_
_entity_poly.entity_id
_entity_poly.type
_entity_poly.pdbx_seq_one_letter_code
_entity_poly.pdbx_strand_id
1 'polypeptide(L)'
;MKEFLGPKNYKGEYFMNKYSYVNQNHTTNYIDPQNENGQSLLPFDTEDASVAPQQPVESENGEKGKENGNKSESNILESLDEGSSDGRFRRVKNPLQPFPANRNCFTNVQISKEIKKQIVNDIIENKLPSQNVALKYGLKIQRIEAIVKLDAIEQEWLKEDKITPELTKMSEHIQDF
;
A
#
# COMPACT_ATOMS: atom_id res chain seq x y z
N MET A 1 7.21 25.78 9.64
CA MET A 1 7.93 24.51 9.42
C MET A 1 8.07 23.67 10.70
N LYS A 2 8.53 24.24 11.83
CA LYS A 2 8.61 23.49 13.11
C LYS A 2 7.26 22.89 13.54
N GLU A 3 6.17 23.62 13.34
CA GLU A 3 4.81 23.17 13.64
C GLU A 3 4.37 21.95 12.80
N PHE A 4 4.74 21.91 11.52
CA PHE A 4 4.42 20.79 10.63
C PHE A 4 5.19 19.52 11.01
N LEU A 5 6.47 19.68 11.37
CA LEU A 5 7.35 18.58 11.72
C LEU A 5 7.12 18.05 13.13
N GLY A 6 6.79 18.92 14.09
CA GLY A 6 6.67 18.55 15.50
C GLY A 6 8.01 18.39 16.21
N PRO A 7 8.00 17.90 17.46
CA PRO A 7 9.20 17.70 18.24
C PRO A 7 10.08 16.58 17.66
N LYS A 8 11.40 16.77 17.75
CA LYS A 8 12.41 15.82 17.28
C LYS A 8 12.89 14.98 18.47
N ASN A 9 12.97 13.65 18.31
CA ASN A 9 13.53 12.76 19.34
C ASN A 9 15.07 12.79 19.34
N TYR A 10 15.72 12.09 20.29
CA TYR A 10 17.19 12.02 20.37
C TYR A 10 17.84 11.32 19.16
N LYS A 11 17.12 10.43 18.48
CA LYS A 11 17.56 9.78 17.22
C LYS A 11 17.43 10.71 16.01
N GLY A 12 16.64 11.77 16.17
CA GLY A 12 16.38 12.78 15.18
C GLY A 12 15.11 12.61 14.35
N GLU A 13 14.20 11.75 14.78
CA GLU A 13 12.94 11.44 14.09
C GLU A 13 11.80 12.33 14.57
N TYR A 14 10.84 12.58 13.69
CA TYR A 14 9.64 13.38 13.91
C TYR A 14 8.43 12.48 14.18
N PHE A 15 8.48 11.76 15.30
CA PHE A 15 7.54 10.70 15.65
C PHE A 15 6.06 11.14 15.75
N MET A 16 5.82 12.44 15.99
CA MET A 16 4.48 13.02 16.06
C MET A 16 3.90 13.37 14.68
N ASN A 17 4.70 13.39 13.63
CA ASN A 17 4.23 13.73 12.29
C ASN A 17 3.60 12.50 11.63
N LYS A 18 2.32 12.63 11.25
CA LYS A 18 1.55 11.59 10.55
C LYS A 18 2.26 11.03 9.32
N TYR A 19 3.04 11.86 8.62
CA TYR A 19 3.72 11.50 7.37
C TYR A 19 5.16 11.00 7.56
N SER A 20 5.63 10.84 8.82
CA SER A 20 7.01 10.41 9.09
C SER A 20 7.23 8.90 8.89
N TYR A 21 6.18 8.09 8.99
CA TYR A 21 6.27 6.65 8.89
C TYR A 21 5.47 6.11 7.71
N VAL A 22 5.91 4.96 7.23
CA VAL A 22 5.29 4.21 6.13
C VAL A 22 4.02 3.50 6.65
N ASN A 23 2.96 3.53 5.86
CA ASN A 23 1.76 2.75 6.12
C ASN A 23 2.00 1.26 5.82
N GLN A 24 1.37 0.37 6.60
CA GLN A 24 1.49 -1.10 6.45
C GLN A 24 0.19 -1.76 5.97
N ASN A 25 -0.80 -0.99 5.51
CA ASN A 25 -2.16 -1.46 5.28
C ASN A 25 -2.58 -1.39 3.80
N HIS A 26 -1.65 -1.43 2.85
CA HIS A 26 -1.93 -1.26 1.41
C HIS A 26 -2.72 0.02 1.11
N THR A 27 -2.46 1.07 1.89
CA THR A 27 -3.05 2.39 1.65
C THR A 27 -1.99 3.48 1.64
N THR A 28 -2.18 4.46 0.76
CA THR A 28 -1.29 5.58 0.59
C THR A 28 -1.53 6.67 1.65
N ASN A 29 -0.47 7.09 2.33
CA ASN A 29 -0.50 8.20 3.29
C ASN A 29 -0.19 9.55 2.60
N TYR A 30 -0.99 9.93 1.61
CA TYR A 30 -0.76 11.16 0.86
C TYR A 30 -1.23 12.40 1.60
N ILE A 31 -0.57 13.53 1.35
CA ILE A 31 -0.72 14.78 2.10
C ILE A 31 -2.11 15.40 1.91
N ASP A 32 -2.71 15.83 3.03
CA ASP A 32 -4.09 16.33 3.09
C ASP A 32 -4.32 17.64 3.84
N PRO A 33 -3.77 18.75 3.34
CA PRO A 33 -3.81 20.02 4.06
C PRO A 33 -5.22 20.60 4.17
N GLN A 34 -6.11 20.27 3.21
CA GLN A 34 -7.48 20.79 3.19
C GLN A 34 -8.40 20.11 4.21
N ASN A 35 -8.22 18.82 4.44
CA ASN A 35 -9.04 18.07 5.40
C ASN A 35 -8.48 18.21 6.83
N GLU A 36 -7.15 18.27 6.95
CA GLU A 36 -6.45 18.39 8.23
C GLU A 36 -6.32 19.85 8.70
N ASN A 37 -6.78 20.83 7.91
CA ASN A 37 -6.59 22.26 8.17
C ASN A 37 -5.13 22.66 8.46
N GLY A 38 -4.17 21.95 7.86
CA GLY A 38 -2.74 22.13 8.09
C GLY A 38 -2.17 21.49 9.36
N GLN A 39 -2.97 20.74 10.13
CA GLN A 39 -2.51 20.02 11.32
C GLN A 39 -2.01 18.61 10.96
N SER A 40 -0.69 18.46 10.82
CA SER A 40 -0.02 17.20 10.47
C SER A 40 0.39 16.34 11.67
N LEU A 41 0.19 16.84 12.89
CA LEU A 41 0.59 16.16 14.12
C LEU A 41 -0.52 15.22 14.61
N LEU A 42 -0.13 14.02 15.00
CA LEU A 42 -1.02 13.07 15.65
C LEU A 42 -1.42 13.59 17.06
N PRO A 43 -2.67 13.39 17.49
CA PRO A 43 -3.11 13.78 18.83
C PRO A 43 -2.32 13.02 19.91
N PHE A 44 -2.07 13.69 21.05
CA PHE A 44 -1.25 13.15 22.15
C PHE A 44 -2.05 12.24 23.10
N ASP A 45 -3.31 11.94 22.80
CA ASP A 45 -4.19 11.29 23.76
C ASP A 45 -3.92 9.78 23.86
N THR A 46 -3.45 9.42 25.06
CA THR A 46 -3.55 8.13 25.73
C THR A 46 -4.88 7.42 25.40
N GLU A 47 -4.80 6.15 24.98
CA GLU A 47 -5.85 5.10 24.91
C GLU A 47 -6.19 4.50 23.53
N ASP A 48 -5.80 5.08 22.39
CA ASP A 48 -5.86 4.39 21.08
C ASP A 48 -4.47 3.88 20.63
N ALA A 49 -3.87 3.04 21.48
CA ALA A 49 -2.61 2.34 21.22
C ALA A 49 -2.78 1.11 20.30
N SER A 50 -3.58 1.21 19.23
CA SER A 50 -3.74 0.14 18.24
C SER A 50 -3.21 0.48 16.84
N VAL A 51 -2.70 1.71 16.61
CA VAL A 51 -2.08 2.09 15.33
C VAL A 51 -0.70 2.73 15.55
N ALA A 52 0.13 2.06 16.35
CA ALA A 52 1.59 2.21 16.26
C ALA A 52 2.12 1.00 15.47
N PRO A 53 2.86 1.18 14.35
CA PRO A 53 3.50 0.06 13.68
C PRO A 53 4.58 -0.50 14.60
N GLN A 54 4.31 -1.69 15.14
CA GLN A 54 5.24 -2.41 16.01
C GLN A 54 6.49 -2.80 15.21
N GLN A 55 7.66 -2.55 15.80
CA GLN A 55 8.92 -3.14 15.34
C GLN A 55 8.89 -4.67 15.54
N PRO A 56 9.53 -5.47 14.68
CA PRO A 56 9.52 -6.91 14.81
C PRO A 56 10.41 -7.33 15.98
N VAL A 57 9.81 -7.97 16.99
CA VAL A 57 10.52 -8.69 18.04
C VAL A 57 10.25 -10.18 17.82
N GLU A 58 11.33 -10.91 17.52
CA GLU A 58 11.36 -12.37 17.47
C GLU A 58 10.98 -12.95 18.84
N SER A 59 10.06 -13.90 18.89
CA SER A 59 10.06 -15.03 19.85
C SER A 59 8.96 -16.04 19.54
N GLU A 60 9.31 -17.30 19.77
CA GLU A 60 8.68 -18.54 19.35
C GLU A 60 7.47 -19.01 20.20
N ASN A 61 6.65 -19.85 19.55
CA ASN A 61 5.88 -21.00 20.04
C ASN A 61 4.68 -20.83 21.01
N GLY A 62 3.52 -21.35 20.56
CA GLY A 62 2.43 -21.80 21.43
C GLY A 62 1.06 -21.93 20.76
N GLU A 63 0.79 -23.07 20.11
CA GLU A 63 -0.52 -23.46 19.53
C GLU A 63 -1.69 -23.48 20.54
N LYS A 64 -2.90 -23.11 20.06
CA LYS A 64 -4.10 -23.99 20.04
C LYS A 64 -5.28 -23.33 19.32
N GLY A 65 -5.85 -24.04 18.35
CA GLY A 65 -6.89 -23.53 17.44
C GLY A 65 -8.34 -23.69 17.89
N LYS A 66 -9.26 -23.14 17.06
CA LYS A 66 -10.36 -23.84 16.38
C LYS A 66 -11.21 -22.88 15.52
N GLU A 67 -11.25 -23.20 14.22
CA GLU A 67 -12.35 -23.16 13.24
C GLU A 67 -13.62 -22.31 13.50
N ASN A 68 -13.96 -21.41 12.56
CA ASN A 68 -14.99 -21.66 11.52
C ASN A 68 -15.35 -20.40 10.69
N GLY A 69 -15.43 -20.59 9.36
CA GLY A 69 -16.62 -20.17 8.59
C GLY A 69 -16.62 -18.86 7.80
N ASN A 70 -16.14 -18.93 6.56
CA ASN A 70 -16.49 -18.15 5.35
C ASN A 70 -17.81 -17.34 5.38
N LYS A 71 -17.77 -16.07 4.91
CA LYS A 71 -18.42 -15.62 3.65
C LYS A 71 -18.28 -14.11 3.37
N SER A 72 -17.73 -13.85 2.17
CA SER A 72 -18.17 -12.90 1.13
C SER A 72 -18.26 -11.39 1.38
N GLU A 73 -17.41 -10.68 0.63
CA GLU A 73 -17.71 -9.59 -0.32
C GLU A 73 -19.08 -8.90 -0.29
N SER A 74 -19.02 -7.58 -0.54
CA SER A 74 -20.10 -6.59 -0.76
C SER A 74 -20.68 -5.95 0.50
N ASN A 75 -20.13 -4.79 0.89
CA ASN A 75 -20.82 -3.71 1.61
C ASN A 75 -19.96 -2.41 1.59
N ILE A 76 -19.69 -1.86 0.40
CA ILE A 76 -19.12 -0.49 0.23
C ILE A 76 -20.16 0.42 -0.44
N LEU A 77 -21.45 0.22 -0.16
CA LEU A 77 -22.50 1.09 -0.67
C LEU A 77 -23.75 1.02 0.21
N GLU A 78 -23.70 1.64 1.39
CA GLU A 78 -24.85 2.31 2.03
C GLU A 78 -24.46 2.80 3.43
N SER A 79 -23.96 4.02 3.51
CA SER A 79 -24.16 4.87 4.67
C SER A 79 -24.68 6.21 4.18
N LEU A 80 -25.98 6.21 3.84
CA LEU A 80 -26.77 7.42 3.73
C LEU A 80 -26.92 7.99 5.15
N ASP A 81 -26.05 8.92 5.49
CA ASP A 81 -26.16 9.77 6.67
C ASP A 81 -27.22 10.83 6.40
N GLU A 82 -28.48 10.47 6.67
CA GLU A 82 -29.59 11.41 6.78
C GLU A 82 -29.50 12.14 8.12
N GLY A 83 -28.91 13.33 8.12
CA GLY A 83 -29.13 14.28 9.22
C GLY A 83 -27.93 15.09 9.69
N SER A 84 -27.30 15.89 8.82
CA SER A 84 -26.60 17.07 9.29
C SER A 84 -26.67 18.22 8.29
N SER A 85 -27.52 19.19 8.63
CA SER A 85 -27.86 20.39 7.85
C SER A 85 -26.81 21.51 7.97
N ASP A 86 -25.52 21.16 7.99
CA ASP A 86 -24.43 22.14 7.95
C ASP A 86 -23.56 21.89 6.70
N GLY A 87 -23.91 22.59 5.63
CA GLY A 87 -23.50 22.35 4.23
C GLY A 87 -22.04 22.65 3.89
N ARG A 88 -21.09 22.04 4.59
CA ARG A 88 -19.73 21.86 4.08
C ARG A 88 -19.56 20.39 3.72
N PHE A 89 -19.89 20.04 2.47
CA PHE A 89 -19.48 18.77 1.88
C PHE A 89 -17.96 18.66 2.04
N ARG A 90 -17.51 17.90 3.05
CA ARG A 90 -16.10 17.48 3.15
C ARG A 90 -15.85 16.73 1.86
N ARG A 91 -15.07 17.31 0.95
CA ARG A 91 -14.72 16.64 -0.30
C ARG A 91 -14.00 15.35 0.10
N VAL A 92 -14.65 14.22 -0.13
CA VAL A 92 -14.04 12.90 0.03
C VAL A 92 -12.88 12.87 -0.94
N LYS A 93 -11.65 12.90 -0.41
CA LYS A 93 -10.46 12.82 -1.24
C LYS A 93 -10.29 11.39 -1.74
N ASN A 94 -9.82 11.26 -2.97
CA ASN A 94 -9.31 10.00 -3.47
C ASN A 94 -7.99 9.63 -2.75
N PRO A 95 -7.94 8.52 -2.00
CA PRO A 95 -6.73 8.13 -1.25
C PRO A 95 -5.50 8.00 -2.15
N LEU A 96 -5.70 7.67 -3.43
CA LEU A 96 -4.64 7.47 -4.43
C LEU A 96 -4.11 8.78 -5.04
N GLN A 97 -4.57 9.95 -4.59
CA GLN A 97 -4.13 11.24 -5.11
C GLN A 97 -2.95 11.80 -4.29
N PRO A 98 -1.70 11.83 -4.83
CA PRO A 98 -0.53 12.30 -4.10
C PRO A 98 -0.55 13.80 -3.83
N PHE A 99 -1.03 14.60 -4.79
CA PHE A 99 -0.95 16.06 -4.71
C PHE A 99 -2.34 16.68 -4.60
N PRO A 100 -2.64 17.46 -3.54
CA PRO A 100 -3.96 18.05 -3.37
C PRO A 100 -4.29 19.09 -4.45
N ALA A 101 -3.29 19.74 -5.03
CA ALA A 101 -3.48 20.74 -6.09
C ALA A 101 -3.80 20.13 -7.46
N ASN A 102 -3.25 18.95 -7.77
CA ASN A 102 -3.41 18.31 -9.08
C ASN A 102 -4.39 17.13 -8.99
N ARG A 103 -5.62 17.36 -9.47
CA ARG A 103 -6.69 16.35 -9.48
C ARG A 103 -6.51 15.24 -10.51
N ASN A 104 -5.63 15.39 -11.48
CA ASN A 104 -5.43 14.41 -12.54
C ASN A 104 -4.28 13.44 -12.24
N CYS A 105 -3.51 13.70 -11.19
CA CYS A 105 -2.41 12.86 -10.77
C CYS A 105 -2.91 11.82 -9.77
N PHE A 106 -2.79 10.55 -10.13
CA PHE A 106 -3.14 9.42 -9.28
C PHE A 106 -2.01 8.41 -9.29
N THR A 107 -1.81 7.72 -8.18
CA THR A 107 -0.91 6.58 -8.13
C THR A 107 -1.51 5.39 -8.90
N ASN A 108 -0.64 4.62 -9.55
CA ASN A 108 -1.06 3.41 -10.23
C ASN A 108 -1.01 2.22 -9.26
N VAL A 109 -1.92 1.27 -9.43
CA VAL A 109 -2.03 0.10 -8.56
C VAL A 109 -0.90 -0.89 -8.87
N GLN A 110 -0.30 -1.43 -7.81
CA GLN A 110 0.71 -2.48 -7.91
C GLN A 110 0.08 -3.84 -8.25
N ILE A 111 0.82 -4.65 -9.00
CA ILE A 111 0.38 -6.02 -9.32
C ILE A 111 0.97 -6.94 -8.25
N SER A 112 0.15 -7.79 -7.65
CA SER A 112 0.59 -8.75 -6.64
C SER A 112 1.65 -9.71 -7.21
N LYS A 113 2.57 -10.17 -6.34
CA LYS A 113 3.61 -11.15 -6.70
C LYS A 113 3.03 -12.41 -7.34
N GLU A 114 1.87 -12.84 -6.85
CA GLU A 114 1.16 -14.02 -7.35
C GLU A 114 0.66 -13.84 -8.78
N ILE A 115 0.01 -12.71 -9.07
CA ILE A 115 -0.49 -12.41 -10.42
C ILE A 115 0.68 -12.27 -11.40
N LYS A 116 1.80 -11.67 -10.99
CA LYS A 116 3.01 -11.60 -11.83
C LYS A 116 3.50 -13.00 -12.23
N LYS A 117 3.62 -13.92 -11.27
CA LYS A 117 4.01 -15.31 -11.53
C LYS A 117 3.03 -16.02 -12.46
N GLN A 118 1.73 -15.83 -12.25
CA GLN A 118 0.71 -16.40 -13.14
C GLN A 118 0.83 -15.90 -14.58
N ILE A 119 1.05 -14.59 -14.77
CA ILE A 119 1.26 -13.99 -16.09
C ILE A 119 2.47 -14.61 -16.80
N VAL A 120 3.58 -14.80 -16.06
CA VAL A 120 4.80 -15.41 -16.59
C VAL A 120 4.54 -16.86 -16.99
N ASN A 121 3.89 -17.66 -16.14
CA ASN A 121 3.55 -19.05 -16.44
C ASN A 121 2.62 -19.18 -17.65
N ASP A 122 1.62 -18.30 -17.78
CA ASP A 122 0.71 -18.30 -18.93
C ASP A 122 1.42 -18.04 -20.27
N ILE A 123 2.52 -17.28 -20.25
CA ILE A 123 3.29 -16.94 -21.44
C ILE A 123 4.34 -18.00 -21.74
N ILE A 124 5.05 -18.50 -20.74
CA ILE A 124 6.16 -19.45 -20.91
C ILE A 124 5.66 -20.89 -21.03
N GLU A 125 4.83 -21.35 -20.09
CA GLU A 125 4.37 -22.73 -20.00
C GLU A 125 3.20 -22.98 -20.95
N ASN A 126 2.16 -22.13 -20.85
CA ASN A 126 0.94 -22.28 -21.66
C ASN A 126 1.08 -21.71 -23.08
N LYS A 127 2.19 -21.01 -23.38
CA LYS A 127 2.50 -20.40 -24.68
C LYS A 127 1.37 -19.54 -25.25
N LEU A 128 0.60 -18.88 -24.37
CA LEU A 128 -0.47 -18.00 -24.78
C LEU A 128 0.12 -16.69 -25.36
N PRO A 129 -0.46 -16.14 -26.44
CA PRO A 129 -0.01 -14.86 -26.96
C PRO A 129 -0.30 -13.75 -25.94
N SER A 130 0.61 -12.77 -25.84
CA SER A 130 0.51 -11.67 -24.88
C SER A 130 -0.79 -10.85 -25.00
N GLN A 131 -1.42 -10.86 -26.17
CA GLN A 131 -2.74 -10.26 -26.42
C GLN A 131 -3.86 -10.94 -25.62
N ASN A 132 -3.87 -12.27 -25.56
CA ASN A 132 -4.89 -13.01 -24.82
C ASN A 132 -4.69 -12.84 -23.31
N VAL A 133 -3.43 -12.84 -22.86
CA VAL A 133 -3.09 -12.59 -21.45
C VAL A 133 -3.46 -11.15 -21.05
N ALA A 134 -3.26 -10.17 -21.94
CA ALA A 134 -3.71 -8.78 -21.74
C ALA A 134 -5.21 -8.66 -21.50
N LEU A 135 -6.01 -9.38 -22.29
CA LEU A 135 -7.46 -9.39 -22.13
C LEU A 135 -7.88 -10.09 -20.82
N LYS A 136 -7.25 -11.23 -20.49
CA LYS A 136 -7.54 -12.00 -19.26
C LYS A 136 -7.32 -11.19 -17.99
N TYR A 137 -6.23 -10.44 -17.92
CA TYR A 137 -5.84 -9.69 -16.71
C TYR A 137 -6.18 -8.19 -16.77
N GLY A 138 -6.73 -7.69 -17.87
CA GLY A 138 -7.07 -6.26 -18.04
C GLY A 138 -5.85 -5.33 -18.07
N LEU A 139 -4.68 -5.83 -18.49
CA LEU A 139 -3.43 -5.07 -18.52
C LEU A 139 -3.03 -4.73 -19.95
N LYS A 140 -2.36 -3.59 -20.13
CA LYS A 140 -1.80 -3.22 -21.44
C LYS A 140 -0.71 -4.22 -21.84
N ILE A 141 -0.65 -4.57 -23.12
CA ILE A 141 0.32 -5.53 -23.69
C ILE A 141 1.77 -5.15 -23.31
N GLN A 142 2.13 -3.88 -23.47
CA GLN A 142 3.45 -3.36 -23.11
C GLN A 142 3.80 -3.61 -21.63
N ARG A 143 2.82 -3.54 -20.72
CA ARG A 143 3.02 -3.78 -19.29
C ARG A 143 3.28 -5.26 -19.03
N ILE A 144 2.62 -6.16 -19.76
CA ILE A 144 2.83 -7.61 -19.65
C ILE A 144 4.22 -7.99 -20.15
N GLU A 145 4.64 -7.48 -21.31
CA GLU A 145 5.99 -7.71 -21.83
C GLU A 145 7.07 -7.23 -20.86
N ALA A 146 6.84 -6.07 -20.23
CA ALA A 146 7.74 -5.56 -19.19
C ALA A 146 7.82 -6.49 -17.98
N ILE A 147 6.70 -7.05 -17.52
CA ILE A 147 6.69 -8.02 -16.41
C ILE A 147 7.51 -9.26 -16.75
N VAL A 148 7.33 -9.83 -17.94
CA VAL A 148 8.09 -11.01 -18.38
C VAL A 148 9.59 -10.72 -18.45
N LYS A 149 9.97 -9.53 -18.96
CA LYS A 149 11.39 -9.11 -19.00
C LYS A 149 11.98 -8.93 -17.61
N LEU A 150 11.22 -8.34 -16.68
CA LEU A 150 11.68 -8.16 -15.30
C LEU A 150 11.85 -9.50 -14.58
N ASP A 151 10.95 -10.46 -14.79
CA ASP A 151 11.08 -11.80 -14.23
C ASP A 151 12.36 -12.51 -14.73
N ALA A 152 12.68 -12.40 -16.01
CA ALA A 152 13.92 -12.95 -16.56
C ALA A 152 15.17 -12.37 -15.88
N ILE A 153 15.20 -11.06 -15.64
CA ILE A 153 16.29 -10.39 -14.92
C ILE A 153 16.33 -10.80 -13.45
N GLU A 154 15.18 -10.92 -12.79
CA GLU A 154 15.10 -11.40 -11.40
C GLU A 154 15.68 -12.82 -11.26
N GLN A 155 15.40 -13.71 -12.22
CA GLN A 155 15.98 -15.05 -12.26
C GLN A 155 17.50 -15.04 -12.49
N GLU A 156 18.02 -14.14 -13.33
CA GLU A 156 19.46 -13.96 -13.51
C GLU A 156 20.13 -13.48 -12.22
N TRP A 157 19.56 -12.47 -11.56
CA TRP A 157 20.08 -11.95 -10.30
C TRP A 157 20.01 -12.96 -9.16
N LEU A 158 19.01 -13.83 -9.17
CA LEU A 158 18.90 -14.94 -8.23
C LEU A 158 20.01 -15.97 -8.46
N LYS A 159 20.33 -16.30 -9.72
CA LYS A 159 21.44 -17.22 -10.05
C LYS A 159 22.81 -16.66 -9.69
N GLU A 160 22.94 -15.34 -9.74
CA GLU A 160 24.17 -14.61 -9.41
C GLU A 160 24.25 -14.20 -7.93
N ASP A 161 23.28 -14.59 -7.09
CA ASP A 161 23.17 -14.25 -5.66
C ASP A 161 23.27 -12.74 -5.36
N LYS A 162 22.77 -11.91 -6.28
CA LYS A 162 22.78 -10.44 -6.13
C LYS A 162 21.64 -9.90 -5.26
N ILE A 163 20.68 -10.74 -4.91
CA ILE A 163 19.51 -10.36 -4.11
C ILE A 163 19.90 -10.37 -2.62
N THR A 164 20.14 -9.18 -2.06
CA THR A 164 20.46 -9.02 -0.65
C THR A 164 19.20 -9.04 0.23
N PRO A 165 19.30 -9.44 1.51
CA PRO A 165 18.15 -9.44 2.43
C PRO A 165 17.55 -8.03 2.62
N GLU A 166 18.38 -6.98 2.59
CA GLU A 166 17.93 -5.60 2.67
C GLU A 166 17.08 -5.19 1.45
N LEU A 167 17.43 -5.71 0.26
CA LEU A 167 16.64 -5.47 -0.96
C LEU A 167 15.28 -6.17 -0.88
N THR A 168 15.23 -7.38 -0.32
CA THR A 168 13.98 -8.09 -0.04
C THR A 168 13.09 -7.28 0.91
N LYS A 169 13.64 -6.81 2.03
CA LYS A 169 12.92 -5.99 3.02
C LYS A 169 12.40 -4.68 2.41
N MET A 170 13.22 -4.01 1.60
CA MET A 170 12.79 -2.82 0.85
C MET A 170 11.63 -3.14 -0.11
N SER A 171 11.71 -4.27 -0.81
CA SER A 171 10.69 -4.68 -1.77
C SER A 171 9.34 -4.99 -1.12
N GLU A 172 9.35 -5.55 0.09
CA GLU A 172 8.17 -5.82 0.90
C GLU A 172 7.49 -4.51 1.29
N HIS A 173 8.24 -3.58 1.89
CA HIS A 173 7.70 -2.26 2.25
C HIS A 173 7.12 -1.49 1.07
N ILE A 174 7.67 -1.63 -0.15
CA ILE A 174 7.12 -0.98 -1.35
C ILE A 174 5.82 -1.65 -1.84
N GLN A 175 5.62 -2.93 -1.54
CA GLN A 175 4.42 -3.68 -1.93
C GLN A 175 3.27 -3.54 -0.93
N ASP A 176 3.57 -3.12 0.29
CA ASP A 176 2.59 -2.82 1.33
C ASP A 176 1.81 -1.50 1.09
N PHE A 177 1.95 -0.88 -0.08
CA PHE A 177 1.27 0.35 -0.50
C PHE A 177 0.16 0.14 -1.53
#